data_AF-A0A2U3NI69-F1
#
_entry.id   AF-A0A2U3NI69-F1
#
_cell.length_a   1.000
_cell.length_b   1.000
_cell.length_c   1.000
_cell.angle_alpha   90.00
_cell.angle_beta   90.00
_cell.angle_gamma   90.00
#
_symmetry.space_group_name_H-M   'P 1'
#
loop_
_entity.id
_entity.type
_entity.pdbx_description
1 polymer ?
#
loop_
_entity_poly.entity_id
_entity_poly.type
_entity_poly.pdbx_seq_one_letter_code
_entity_poly.pdbx_strand_id
1 'polypeptide(L)'
;VAAVLVSVLGLAYTANGFRPLTRDRYGSGLAFAHGVFASELPMQTLAVQLAAMATVSRRLPPRTRRFSWLVSAVSWLGLMGLRRVGRRADEPLTAALDAALGPDRRTESGDLWTRPAPGGATAKKPGPARMLRIYRDYAHDGDISYGECGSRNHLDIWRRPDVDRGGRAPVLLQVPGGAWMVGNKRGQAHPLMSHLAELGWICVAINYRLSPRSTWPDHIVDVKRAIAWTKAHIAEYGGDPDWIAITGGSAGGHLSSLAALTPNDAPGFSRASRTPTPACRRPFRSTGCTTSARARRCIR
;
A
#
# COMPACT_ATOMS: atom_id res chain seq x y z
N VAL A 1 -22.26 -26.56 23.51
CA VAL A 1 -22.00 -25.10 23.43
C VAL A 1 -20.79 -24.80 22.54
N ALA A 2 -19.59 -25.30 22.85
CA ALA A 2 -18.36 -25.02 22.07
C ALA A 2 -18.48 -25.28 20.55
N ALA A 3 -19.02 -26.43 20.11
CA ALA A 3 -19.16 -26.73 18.68
C ALA A 3 -20.13 -25.81 17.93
N VAL A 4 -21.22 -25.42 18.60
CA VAL A 4 -22.21 -24.49 18.05
C VAL A 4 -21.55 -23.13 17.85
N LEU A 5 -20.79 -22.67 18.85
CA LEU A 5 -19.99 -21.44 18.76
C LEU A 5 -18.98 -21.52 17.62
N VAL A 6 -18.21 -22.61 17.49
CA VAL A 6 -17.25 -22.80 16.39
C VAL A 6 -17.94 -22.73 15.03
N SER A 7 -19.08 -23.42 14.84
CA SER A 7 -19.80 -23.38 13.56
C SER A 7 -20.37 -21.99 13.24
N VAL A 8 -20.94 -21.30 14.24
CA VAL A 8 -21.54 -19.97 14.05
C VAL A 8 -20.45 -18.92 13.81
N LEU A 9 -19.35 -18.96 14.57
CA LEU A 9 -18.19 -18.08 14.36
C LEU A 9 -17.56 -18.33 12.99
N GLY A 10 -17.46 -19.58 12.55
CA GLY A 10 -16.99 -19.92 11.21
C GLY A 10 -17.87 -19.32 10.10
N LEU A 11 -19.19 -19.39 10.26
CA LEU A 11 -20.12 -18.76 9.30
C LEU A 11 -20.03 -17.23 9.32
N ALA A 12 -19.97 -16.62 10.51
CA ALA A 12 -19.81 -15.17 10.65
C ALA A 12 -18.48 -14.69 10.02
N TYR A 13 -17.41 -15.48 10.20
CA TYR A 13 -16.11 -15.24 9.58
C TYR A 13 -16.21 -15.24 8.05
N THR A 14 -16.86 -16.24 7.47
CA THR A 14 -17.08 -16.31 6.01
C THR A 14 -17.97 -15.17 5.51
N ALA A 15 -19.05 -14.86 6.22
CA ALA A 15 -19.96 -13.76 5.86
C ALA A 15 -19.23 -12.41 5.85
N ASN A 16 -18.34 -12.18 6.83
CA ASN A 16 -17.51 -10.99 6.91
C ASN A 16 -16.58 -10.83 5.70
N GLY A 17 -16.14 -11.93 5.08
CA GLY A 17 -15.35 -11.92 3.84
C GLY A 17 -16.13 -11.45 2.61
N PHE A 18 -17.46 -11.62 2.57
CA PHE A 18 -18.30 -11.07 1.50
C PHE A 18 -18.69 -9.61 1.78
N ARG A 19 -19.09 -9.32 3.02
CA ARG A 19 -19.48 -7.98 3.45
C ARG A 19 -19.02 -7.79 4.89
N PRO A 20 -18.26 -6.72 5.18
CA PRO A 20 -17.86 -6.41 6.55
C PRO A 20 -19.06 -6.37 7.48
N LEU A 21 -19.01 -7.12 8.58
CA LEU A 21 -20.10 -7.19 9.57
C LEU A 21 -20.33 -5.87 10.29
N THR A 22 -19.31 -5.00 10.30
CA THR A 22 -19.41 -3.63 10.77
C THR A 22 -18.57 -2.70 9.90
N ARG A 23 -19.02 -1.46 9.79
CA ARG A 23 -18.37 -0.36 9.05
C ARG A 23 -18.15 0.88 9.92
N ASP A 24 -18.46 0.79 11.20
CA ASP A 24 -18.24 1.88 12.14
C ASP A 24 -16.74 2.07 12.40
N ARG A 25 -16.37 3.24 12.93
CA ARG A 25 -14.97 3.64 13.13
C ARG A 25 -14.20 2.61 13.96
N TYR A 26 -14.83 2.02 14.98
CA TYR A 26 -14.16 1.14 15.93
C TYR A 26 -14.18 -0.34 15.50
N GLY A 27 -15.25 -0.78 14.82
CA GLY A 27 -15.37 -2.16 14.37
C GLY A 27 -14.67 -2.46 13.04
N SER A 28 -14.35 -1.44 12.23
CA SER A 28 -13.66 -1.62 10.94
C SER A 28 -12.33 -2.39 11.04
N GLY A 29 -11.56 -2.19 12.10
CA GLY A 29 -10.32 -2.93 12.35
C GLY A 29 -10.55 -4.42 12.62
N LEU A 30 -11.59 -4.76 13.40
CA LEU A 30 -11.99 -6.15 13.64
C LEU A 30 -12.55 -6.79 12.36
N ALA A 31 -13.41 -6.06 11.64
CA ALA A 31 -13.93 -6.53 10.37
C ALA A 31 -12.81 -6.79 9.36
N PHE A 32 -11.77 -5.96 9.31
CA PHE A 32 -10.59 -6.22 8.48
C PHE A 32 -9.81 -7.45 8.95
N ALA A 33 -9.42 -7.51 10.23
CA ALA A 33 -8.61 -8.60 10.78
C ALA A 33 -9.27 -9.97 10.60
N HIS A 34 -10.60 -10.03 10.72
CA HIS A 34 -11.38 -11.24 10.51
C HIS A 34 -11.75 -11.47 9.04
N GLY A 35 -11.84 -10.44 8.20
CA GLY A 35 -12.23 -10.58 6.80
C GLY A 35 -11.09 -11.02 5.89
N VAL A 36 -9.87 -10.55 6.18
CA VAL A 36 -8.73 -10.70 5.27
C VAL A 36 -8.41 -12.17 4.96
N PHE A 37 -8.38 -13.09 5.94
CA PHE A 37 -8.07 -14.48 5.60
C PHE A 37 -9.27 -15.22 4.99
N ALA A 38 -10.51 -14.81 5.28
CA ALA A 38 -11.69 -15.36 4.59
C ALA A 38 -11.64 -15.05 3.09
N SER A 39 -11.26 -13.83 2.72
CA SER A 39 -11.17 -13.40 1.31
C SER A 39 -9.89 -13.85 0.62
N GLU A 40 -8.73 -13.77 1.29
CA GLU A 40 -7.42 -14.05 0.69
C GLU A 40 -7.04 -15.53 0.72
N LEU A 41 -7.44 -16.27 1.76
CA LEU A 41 -7.07 -17.67 1.97
C LEU A 41 -8.30 -18.59 2.20
N PRO A 42 -9.35 -18.53 1.36
CA PRO A 42 -10.62 -19.20 1.62
C PRO A 42 -10.50 -20.72 1.77
N MET A 43 -9.57 -21.36 1.04
CA MET A 43 -9.39 -22.81 1.10
C MET A 43 -8.64 -23.25 2.36
N GLN A 44 -7.67 -22.46 2.81
CA GLN A 44 -6.95 -22.70 4.06
C GLN A 44 -7.91 -22.52 5.24
N THR A 45 -8.74 -21.46 5.21
CA THR A 45 -9.82 -21.27 6.20
C THR A 45 -10.81 -22.43 6.19
N LEU A 46 -11.22 -22.93 5.02
CA LEU A 46 -12.10 -24.09 4.91
C LEU A 46 -11.47 -25.32 5.56
N ALA A 47 -10.20 -25.60 5.25
CA ALA A 47 -9.47 -26.73 5.84
C ALA A 47 -9.40 -26.63 7.37
N VAL A 48 -9.12 -25.43 7.91
CA VAL A 48 -9.11 -25.17 9.36
C VAL A 48 -10.50 -25.38 9.97
N GLN A 49 -11.57 -24.85 9.35
CA GLN A 49 -12.94 -25.04 9.83
C GLN A 49 -13.35 -26.52 9.81
N LEU A 50 -12.95 -27.26 8.78
CA LEU A 50 -13.24 -28.69 8.66
C LEU A 50 -12.51 -29.51 9.72
N ALA A 51 -11.22 -29.24 9.96
CA ALA A 51 -10.46 -29.88 11.02
C ALA A 51 -11.04 -29.57 12.42
N ALA A 52 -11.40 -28.31 12.68
CA ALA A 52 -12.06 -27.91 13.92
C ALA A 52 -13.42 -28.60 14.10
N MET A 53 -14.20 -28.76 13.03
CA MET A 53 -15.50 -29.45 13.11
C MET A 53 -15.32 -30.95 13.35
N ALA A 54 -14.38 -31.60 12.64
CA ALA A 54 -14.11 -33.02 12.77
C ALA A 54 -13.65 -33.41 14.19
N THR A 55 -12.81 -32.57 14.82
CA THR A 55 -12.29 -32.80 16.18
C THR A 55 -13.37 -32.70 17.25
N VAL A 56 -14.30 -31.74 17.13
CA VAL A 56 -15.33 -31.51 18.16
C VAL A 56 -16.59 -32.36 17.92
N SER A 57 -16.91 -32.70 16.67
CA SER A 57 -18.15 -33.38 16.25
C SER A 57 -18.40 -34.72 16.95
N ARG A 58 -17.36 -35.51 17.21
CA ARG A 58 -17.49 -36.85 17.82
C ARG A 58 -18.02 -36.82 19.26
N ARG A 59 -17.91 -35.67 19.94
CA ARG A 59 -18.32 -35.49 21.34
C ARG A 59 -19.72 -34.88 21.48
N LEU A 60 -20.46 -34.70 20.38
CA LEU A 60 -21.72 -33.96 20.37
C LEU A 60 -22.95 -34.87 20.31
N PRO A 61 -24.05 -34.49 20.98
CA PRO A 61 -25.36 -35.11 20.79
C PRO A 61 -25.81 -35.06 19.32
N PRO A 62 -26.59 -36.04 18.82
CA PRO A 62 -26.92 -36.16 17.40
C PRO A 62 -27.57 -34.91 16.79
N ARG A 63 -28.50 -34.24 17.49
CA ARG A 63 -29.17 -33.02 17.02
C ARG A 63 -28.19 -31.86 16.85
N THR A 64 -27.38 -31.60 17.89
CA THR A 64 -26.37 -30.55 17.89
C THR A 64 -25.29 -30.79 16.84
N ARG A 65 -24.89 -32.06 16.66
CA ARG A 65 -23.96 -32.46 15.61
C ARG A 65 -24.52 -32.11 14.23
N ARG A 66 -25.74 -32.54 13.90
CA ARG A 66 -26.38 -32.24 12.61
C ARG A 66 -26.46 -30.72 12.37
N PHE A 67 -26.89 -29.96 13.38
CA PHE A 67 -26.94 -28.50 13.29
C PHE A 67 -25.57 -27.88 12.99
N SER A 68 -24.54 -28.21 13.76
CA SER A 68 -23.19 -27.65 13.56
C SER A 68 -22.60 -28.02 12.20
N TRP A 69 -22.82 -29.23 11.70
CA TRP A 69 -22.39 -29.63 10.36
C TRP A 69 -23.11 -28.86 9.25
N LEU A 70 -24.42 -28.64 9.38
CA LEU A 70 -25.18 -27.85 8.40
C LEU A 70 -24.68 -26.40 8.35
N VAL A 71 -24.51 -25.75 9.52
CA VAL A 71 -23.99 -24.39 9.59
C VAL A 71 -22.57 -24.29 9.01
N SER A 72 -21.69 -25.26 9.31
CA SER A 72 -20.36 -25.31 8.73
C SER A 72 -20.37 -25.59 7.23
N ALA A 73 -21.27 -26.43 6.72
CA ALA A 73 -21.41 -26.66 5.29
C ALA A 73 -21.80 -25.38 4.54
N VAL A 74 -22.72 -24.57 5.08
CA VAL A 74 -23.04 -23.24 4.54
C VAL A 74 -21.81 -22.33 4.52
N SER A 75 -21.03 -22.32 5.60
CA SER A 75 -19.76 -21.57 5.65
C SER A 75 -18.79 -22.03 4.57
N TRP A 76 -18.61 -23.34 4.37
CA TRP A 76 -17.70 -23.87 3.36
C TRP A 76 -18.13 -23.56 1.93
N LEU A 77 -19.43 -23.64 1.64
CA LEU A 77 -19.98 -23.20 0.36
C LEU A 77 -19.71 -21.70 0.13
N GLY A 78 -19.84 -20.88 1.17
CA GLY A 78 -19.47 -19.47 1.14
C GLY A 78 -17.98 -19.25 0.81
N LEU A 79 -17.08 -19.98 1.46
CA LEU A 79 -15.63 -19.90 1.19
C LEU A 79 -15.28 -20.36 -0.23
N MET A 80 -15.92 -21.41 -0.74
CA MET A 80 -15.80 -21.82 -2.14
C MET A 80 -16.32 -20.73 -3.09
N GLY A 81 -17.39 -20.03 -2.71
CA GLY A 81 -17.90 -18.85 -3.39
C GLY A 81 -16.88 -17.72 -3.45
N LEU A 82 -16.25 -17.36 -2.32
CA LEU A 82 -15.18 -16.35 -2.25
C LEU A 82 -14.00 -16.72 -3.16
N ARG A 83 -13.57 -17.99 -3.16
CA ARG A 83 -12.53 -18.47 -4.09
C ARG A 83 -12.94 -18.28 -5.55
N ARG A 84 -14.21 -18.54 -5.89
CA ARG A 84 -14.70 -18.37 -7.26
C ARG A 84 -14.74 -16.89 -7.65
N VAL A 85 -15.16 -16.01 -6.75
CA VAL A 85 -15.11 -14.55 -6.97
C VAL A 85 -13.67 -14.09 -7.19
N GLY A 86 -12.73 -14.52 -6.34
CA GLY A 86 -11.31 -14.18 -6.49
C GLY A 86 -10.72 -14.67 -7.82
N ARG A 87 -11.05 -15.88 -8.27
CA ARG A 87 -10.60 -16.40 -9.57
C ARG A 87 -11.20 -15.68 -10.78
N ARG A 88 -12.39 -15.12 -10.63
CA ARG A 88 -13.04 -14.32 -11.69
C ARG A 88 -12.53 -12.90 -11.77
N ALA A 89 -11.73 -12.43 -10.79
CA ALA A 89 -11.15 -11.08 -10.84
C ALA A 89 -10.15 -10.91 -11.99
N ASP A 90 -9.64 -12.01 -12.55
CA ASP A 90 -8.76 -12.00 -13.72
C ASP A 90 -9.47 -11.57 -15.01
N GLU A 91 -10.78 -11.87 -15.15
CA GLU A 91 -11.58 -11.48 -16.31
C GLU A 91 -11.69 -9.95 -16.48
N PRO A 92 -12.17 -9.16 -15.49
CA PRO A 92 -12.23 -7.71 -15.61
C PRO A 92 -10.84 -7.07 -15.63
N LEU A 93 -9.84 -7.66 -14.96
CA LEU A 93 -8.47 -7.16 -15.00
C LEU A 93 -7.87 -7.30 -16.40
N THR A 94 -7.97 -8.49 -16.99
CA THR A 94 -7.52 -8.78 -18.36
C THR A 94 -8.23 -7.87 -19.35
N ALA A 95 -9.56 -7.77 -19.27
CA ALA A 95 -10.33 -6.88 -20.14
C ALA A 95 -9.89 -5.40 -20.02
N ALA A 96 -9.62 -4.91 -18.81
CA ALA A 96 -9.13 -3.55 -18.59
C ALA A 96 -7.71 -3.35 -19.14
N LEU A 97 -6.82 -4.33 -18.96
CA LEU A 97 -5.46 -4.29 -19.50
C LEU A 97 -5.45 -4.34 -21.02
N ASP A 98 -6.27 -5.18 -21.63
CA ASP A 98 -6.39 -5.30 -23.09
C ASP A 98 -6.98 -4.03 -23.70
N ALA A 99 -7.96 -3.41 -23.02
CA ALA A 99 -8.50 -2.12 -23.44
C ALA A 99 -7.46 -0.98 -23.35
N ALA A 100 -6.57 -1.01 -22.36
CA ALA A 100 -5.59 0.05 -22.13
C ALA A 100 -4.28 -0.12 -22.92
N LEU A 101 -3.80 -1.36 -23.09
CA LEU A 101 -2.50 -1.68 -23.67
C LEU A 101 -2.60 -2.43 -25.01
N GLY A 102 -3.81 -2.81 -25.42
CA GLY A 102 -4.07 -3.67 -26.57
C GLY A 102 -4.08 -5.16 -26.22
N PRO A 103 -4.80 -6.00 -27.00
CA PRO A 103 -4.87 -7.45 -26.78
C PRO A 103 -3.53 -8.15 -27.03
N ASP A 104 -2.68 -7.58 -27.89
CA ASP A 104 -1.34 -8.10 -28.19
C ASP A 104 -0.29 -7.67 -27.16
N ARG A 105 -0.72 -7.08 -26.04
CA ARG A 105 0.18 -6.76 -24.94
C ARG A 105 0.89 -8.02 -24.47
N ARG A 106 2.11 -7.84 -24.00
CA ARG A 106 2.86 -8.93 -23.41
C ARG A 106 2.15 -9.47 -22.16
N THR A 107 1.81 -10.74 -22.17
CA THR A 107 1.18 -11.48 -21.06
C THR A 107 2.18 -12.33 -20.28
N GLU A 108 3.30 -12.69 -20.92
CA GLU A 108 4.35 -13.51 -20.33
C GLU A 108 5.60 -12.70 -19.98
N SER A 109 6.12 -12.93 -18.78
CA SER A 109 7.33 -12.27 -18.26
C SER A 109 8.50 -13.24 -18.05
N GLY A 110 8.42 -14.48 -18.56
CA GLY A 110 9.39 -15.54 -18.29
C GLY A 110 10.81 -15.19 -18.74
N ASP A 111 10.92 -14.48 -19.86
CA ASP A 111 12.16 -14.00 -20.47
C ASP A 111 12.53 -12.56 -20.05
N LEU A 112 11.67 -11.85 -19.30
CA LEU A 112 12.03 -10.56 -18.67
C LEU A 112 13.00 -10.75 -17.49
N TRP A 113 13.01 -11.93 -16.88
CA TRP A 113 13.88 -12.28 -15.75
C TRP A 113 15.21 -12.91 -16.18
N THR A 114 15.85 -12.38 -17.23
CA THR A 114 17.25 -12.71 -17.52
C THR A 114 18.16 -11.99 -16.52
N ARG A 115 19.05 -12.73 -15.84
CA ARG A 115 20.14 -12.10 -15.06
C ARG A 115 20.84 -11.06 -15.96
N PRO A 116 21.22 -9.89 -15.42
CA PRO A 116 22.05 -8.94 -16.15
C PRO A 116 23.27 -9.65 -16.76
N ALA A 117 23.65 -9.24 -17.97
CA ALA A 117 24.80 -9.79 -18.67
C ALA A 117 26.06 -9.78 -17.77
N PRO A 118 26.98 -10.75 -17.90
CA PRO A 118 28.23 -10.73 -17.14
C PRO A 118 28.99 -9.41 -17.40
N GLY A 119 29.13 -8.58 -16.36
CA GLY A 119 29.72 -7.22 -16.45
C GLY A 119 28.72 -6.06 -16.38
N GLY A 120 27.41 -6.34 -16.49
CA GLY A 120 26.35 -5.40 -16.18
C GLY A 120 26.11 -5.27 -14.67
N ALA A 121 25.37 -4.24 -14.28
CA ALA A 121 24.94 -3.97 -12.91
C ALA A 121 24.47 -5.25 -12.22
N THR A 122 25.26 -5.76 -11.28
CA THR A 122 24.89 -6.99 -10.61
C THR A 122 23.76 -6.65 -9.66
N ALA A 123 22.55 -7.09 -9.99
CA ALA A 123 21.51 -7.33 -9.00
C ALA A 123 22.07 -8.34 -7.98
N LYS A 124 22.85 -7.87 -7.00
CA LYS A 124 23.56 -8.70 -6.02
C LYS A 124 22.52 -9.56 -5.29
N LYS A 125 22.81 -10.83 -5.03
CA LYS A 125 21.88 -11.70 -4.29
C LYS A 125 21.48 -11.02 -2.97
N PRO A 126 20.19 -10.99 -2.59
CA PRO A 126 19.77 -10.42 -1.32
C PRO A 126 20.38 -11.26 -0.19
N GLY A 127 21.14 -10.61 0.70
CA GLY A 127 21.72 -11.21 1.90
C GLY A 127 21.59 -10.26 3.09
N PRO A 128 21.64 -10.75 4.35
CA PRO A 128 21.36 -9.93 5.53
C PRO A 128 22.24 -8.68 5.63
N ALA A 129 23.53 -8.81 5.37
CA ALA A 129 24.47 -7.68 5.37
C ALA A 129 24.16 -6.66 4.26
N ARG A 130 23.73 -7.13 3.08
CA ARG A 130 23.27 -6.24 1.99
C ARG A 130 22.00 -5.51 2.43
N MET A 131 21.02 -6.22 2.98
CA MET A 131 19.75 -5.63 3.45
C MET A 131 19.97 -4.51 4.48
N LEU A 132 20.94 -4.66 5.38
CA LEU A 132 21.31 -3.63 6.36
C LEU A 132 21.92 -2.37 5.71
N ARG A 133 22.56 -2.53 4.54
CA ARG A 133 23.26 -1.44 3.85
C ARG A 133 22.48 -0.84 2.68
N ILE A 134 21.49 -1.54 2.13
CA ILE A 134 20.78 -1.16 0.89
C ILE A 134 20.33 0.30 0.93
N TYR A 135 19.76 0.75 2.04
CA TYR A 135 19.33 2.15 2.14
C TYR A 135 20.51 3.11 1.92
N ARG A 136 21.63 2.91 2.64
CA ARG A 136 22.82 3.75 2.51
C ARG A 136 23.48 3.64 1.13
N ASP A 137 23.44 2.46 0.53
CA ASP A 137 24.15 2.19 -0.71
C ASP A 137 23.43 2.78 -1.95
N TYR A 138 22.12 3.09 -1.88
CA TYR A 138 21.36 3.63 -3.04
C TYR A 138 20.59 4.94 -2.75
N ALA A 139 20.16 5.20 -1.50
CA ALA A 139 19.41 6.41 -1.15
C ALA A 139 20.39 7.57 -0.84
N HIS A 140 20.91 8.20 -1.88
CA HIS A 140 21.95 9.23 -1.75
C HIS A 140 21.39 10.64 -1.50
N ASP A 141 20.23 10.94 -2.08
CA ASP A 141 19.57 12.23 -1.97
C ASP A 141 18.31 12.04 -1.12
N GLY A 142 18.36 12.45 0.15
CA GLY A 142 17.34 12.13 1.14
C GLY A 142 16.68 13.34 1.77
N ASP A 143 15.50 13.12 2.36
CA ASP A 143 14.73 14.12 3.10
C ASP A 143 14.40 15.38 2.27
N ILE A 144 14.23 15.22 0.96
CA ILE A 144 13.86 16.29 0.04
C ILE A 144 12.38 16.62 0.25
N SER A 145 12.09 17.89 0.48
CA SER A 145 10.72 18.35 0.65
C SER A 145 9.99 18.48 -0.69
N TYR A 146 8.81 17.88 -0.79
CA TYR A 146 7.87 18.07 -1.90
C TYR A 146 6.61 18.85 -1.47
N GLY A 147 6.51 19.29 -0.20
CA GLY A 147 5.31 19.95 0.32
C GLY A 147 5.46 20.52 1.72
N GLU A 148 4.39 21.12 2.22
CA GLU A 148 4.42 21.98 3.42
C GLU A 148 4.35 21.21 4.75
N CYS A 149 4.05 19.90 4.71
CA CYS A 149 3.78 19.11 5.92
C CYS A 149 5.03 18.50 6.58
N GLY A 150 6.16 19.22 6.48
CA GLY A 150 7.45 18.83 7.05
C GLY A 150 7.86 17.42 6.62
N SER A 151 8.36 16.61 7.56
CA SER A 151 8.85 15.26 7.28
C SER A 151 7.81 14.31 6.65
N ARG A 152 6.50 14.64 6.72
CA ARG A 152 5.44 13.87 6.04
C ARG A 152 5.39 14.15 4.54
N ASN A 153 5.90 15.28 4.08
CA ASN A 153 6.11 15.57 2.67
C ASN A 153 7.59 15.52 2.28
N HIS A 154 8.33 14.57 2.84
CA HIS A 154 9.69 14.27 2.39
C HIS A 154 9.72 13.05 1.47
N LEU A 155 10.67 13.03 0.54
CA LEU A 155 11.02 11.90 -0.30
C LEU A 155 12.53 11.65 -0.31
N ASP A 156 12.91 10.44 -0.72
CA ASP A 156 14.29 10.05 -0.97
C ASP A 156 14.44 9.55 -2.42
N ILE A 157 15.55 9.89 -3.06
CA ILE A 157 15.92 9.39 -4.39
C ILE A 157 16.90 8.22 -4.23
N TRP A 158 16.55 7.11 -4.86
CA TRP A 158 17.29 5.87 -4.91
C TRP A 158 17.84 5.66 -6.31
N ARG A 159 19.16 5.57 -6.42
CA ARG A 159 19.85 5.41 -7.69
C ARG A 159 21.23 4.82 -7.47
N ARG A 160 21.87 4.35 -8.53
CA ARG A 160 23.30 4.08 -8.46
C ARG A 160 24.11 5.39 -8.41
N PRO A 161 25.30 5.40 -7.78
CA PRO A 161 26.17 6.56 -7.78
C PRO A 161 26.60 7.01 -9.18
N ASP A 162 26.74 6.07 -10.11
CA ASP A 162 27.28 6.25 -11.46
C ASP A 162 26.20 6.39 -12.55
N VAL A 163 24.95 6.64 -12.15
CA VAL A 163 23.88 6.92 -13.14
C VAL A 163 24.18 8.23 -13.86
N ASP A 164 23.99 8.24 -15.18
CA ASP A 164 24.10 9.45 -15.98
C ASP A 164 22.95 10.42 -15.65
N ARG A 165 23.30 11.61 -15.16
CA ARG A 165 22.32 12.66 -14.83
C ARG A 165 21.71 13.34 -16.06
N GLY A 166 22.36 13.22 -17.22
CA GLY A 166 21.77 13.62 -18.51
C GLY A 166 20.88 12.54 -19.12
N GLY A 167 20.80 11.37 -18.49
CA GLY A 167 19.99 10.24 -18.94
C GLY A 167 18.49 10.47 -18.79
N ARG A 168 17.72 9.60 -19.43
CA ARG A 168 16.25 9.48 -19.29
C ARG A 168 15.89 8.12 -18.73
N ALA A 169 16.37 7.81 -17.52
CA ALA A 169 16.12 6.51 -16.91
C ALA A 169 14.65 6.37 -16.46
N PRO A 170 14.04 5.18 -16.60
CA PRO A 170 12.70 4.92 -16.09
C PRO A 170 12.59 5.18 -14.57
N VAL A 171 11.47 5.75 -14.15
CA VAL A 171 11.25 6.16 -12.75
C VAL A 171 10.22 5.26 -12.05
N LEU A 172 10.52 4.80 -10.83
CA LEU A 172 9.57 4.13 -9.94
C LEU A 172 9.26 5.00 -8.71
N LEU A 173 8.01 5.43 -8.53
CA LEU A 173 7.54 6.08 -7.31
C LEU A 173 6.94 5.06 -6.34
N GLN A 174 7.54 4.91 -5.17
CA GLN A 174 7.14 3.97 -4.12
C GLN A 174 6.36 4.68 -3.00
N VAL A 175 5.12 4.24 -2.79
CA VAL A 175 4.25 4.68 -1.69
C VAL A 175 4.26 3.63 -0.57
N PRO A 176 4.59 3.98 0.69
CA PRO A 176 4.61 3.01 1.78
C PRO A 176 3.20 2.61 2.22
N GLY A 177 3.01 1.34 2.54
CA GLY A 177 1.83 0.82 3.22
C GLY A 177 1.85 1.09 4.72
N GLY A 178 0.78 0.64 5.40
CA GLY A 178 0.66 0.74 6.86
C GLY A 178 -0.72 1.22 7.33
N ALA A 179 -1.79 0.71 6.72
CA ALA A 179 -3.18 1.05 7.05
C ALA A 179 -3.44 2.58 7.16
N TRP A 180 -2.73 3.39 6.36
CA TRP A 180 -2.75 4.86 6.40
C TRP A 180 -2.35 5.50 7.74
N MET A 181 -1.95 4.71 8.72
CA MET A 181 -1.71 5.12 10.11
C MET A 181 -0.24 5.01 10.51
N VAL A 182 0.49 4.11 9.86
CA VAL A 182 1.93 3.89 10.07
C VAL A 182 2.66 3.80 8.74
N GLY A 183 3.99 3.80 8.80
CA GLY A 183 4.86 3.72 7.63
C GLY A 183 5.62 5.02 7.38
N ASN A 184 6.69 4.87 6.62
CA ASN A 184 7.52 5.96 6.11
C ASN A 184 8.30 5.47 4.88
N LYS A 185 9.01 6.38 4.22
CA LYS A 185 9.84 6.15 3.02
C LYS A 185 11.01 5.18 3.22
N ARG A 186 11.32 4.80 4.47
CA ARG A 186 12.31 3.80 4.85
C ARG A 186 11.59 2.52 5.31
N GLY A 187 11.96 1.39 4.72
CA GLY A 187 11.65 0.05 5.25
C GLY A 187 10.78 -0.83 4.35
N GLN A 188 10.07 -0.26 3.36
CA GLN A 188 9.32 -1.04 2.38
C GLN A 188 9.99 -0.98 1.00
N ALA A 189 9.83 -2.04 0.22
CA ALA A 189 10.32 -2.18 -1.15
C ALA A 189 11.82 -1.99 -1.37
N HIS A 190 12.67 -1.97 -0.33
CA HIS A 190 14.13 -1.90 -0.48
C HIS A 190 14.70 -2.96 -1.46
N PRO A 191 14.28 -4.24 -1.43
CA PRO A 191 14.75 -5.22 -2.41
C PRO A 191 14.36 -4.87 -3.84
N LEU A 192 13.14 -4.39 -4.06
CA LEU A 192 12.64 -3.98 -5.38
C LEU A 192 13.38 -2.75 -5.87
N MET A 193 13.43 -1.67 -5.07
CA MET A 193 14.06 -0.41 -5.46
C MET A 193 15.57 -0.57 -5.69
N SER A 194 16.27 -1.32 -4.84
CA SER A 194 17.69 -1.60 -5.07
C SER A 194 17.95 -2.47 -6.30
N HIS A 195 17.03 -3.40 -6.62
CA HIS A 195 17.13 -4.19 -7.83
C HIS A 195 16.92 -3.34 -9.08
N LEU A 196 15.90 -2.48 -9.09
CA LEU A 196 15.63 -1.57 -10.20
C LEU A 196 16.73 -0.52 -10.35
N ALA A 197 17.26 0.01 -9.24
CA ALA A 197 18.41 0.91 -9.26
C ALA A 197 19.64 0.25 -9.90
N GLU A 198 19.90 -1.03 -9.61
CA GLU A 198 20.94 -1.79 -10.34
C GLU A 198 20.62 -1.84 -11.84
N LEU A 199 19.37 -2.09 -12.24
CA LEU A 199 18.95 -2.06 -13.63
C LEU A 199 18.91 -0.65 -14.26
N GLY A 200 19.42 0.38 -13.58
CA GLY A 200 19.54 1.74 -14.10
C GLY A 200 18.28 2.59 -13.92
N TRP A 201 17.30 2.14 -13.14
CA TRP A 201 16.12 2.94 -12.83
C TRP A 201 16.43 3.97 -11.73
N ILE A 202 15.63 5.04 -11.70
CA ILE A 202 15.57 5.96 -10.57
C ILE A 202 14.33 5.63 -9.74
N CYS A 203 14.50 5.34 -8.45
CA CYS A 203 13.35 5.10 -7.57
C CYS A 203 13.14 6.29 -6.62
N VAL A 204 11.89 6.65 -6.35
CA VAL A 204 11.49 7.75 -5.47
C VAL A 204 10.65 7.19 -4.34
N ALA A 205 11.16 7.19 -3.11
CA ALA A 205 10.44 6.72 -1.93
C ALA A 205 9.83 7.90 -1.17
N ILE A 206 8.51 7.93 -1.01
CA ILE A 206 7.81 9.09 -0.45
C ILE A 206 7.27 8.82 0.95
N ASN A 207 7.25 9.84 1.81
CA ASN A 207 6.32 9.88 2.93
C ASN A 207 4.97 10.45 2.45
N TYR A 208 3.91 10.27 3.24
CA TYR A 208 2.67 11.04 3.16
C TYR A 208 2.10 11.24 4.57
N ARG A 209 1.17 12.18 4.74
CA ARG A 209 0.47 12.40 6.03
C ARG A 209 -0.28 11.14 6.47
N LEU A 210 -0.33 10.87 7.78
CA LEU A 210 -0.95 9.65 8.34
C LEU A 210 -2.14 9.95 9.25
N SER A 211 -3.09 9.02 9.27
CA SER A 211 -4.21 8.98 10.21
C SER A 211 -3.74 8.61 11.62
N PRO A 212 -4.49 9.02 12.67
CA PRO A 212 -5.74 9.77 12.63
C PRO A 212 -5.58 11.29 12.49
N ARG A 213 -4.34 11.83 12.52
CA ARG A 213 -4.09 13.28 12.43
C ARG A 213 -4.46 13.87 11.06
N SER A 214 -4.34 13.07 10.01
CA SER A 214 -4.77 13.41 8.67
C SER A 214 -5.72 12.35 8.16
N THR A 215 -6.82 12.78 7.56
CA THR A 215 -7.88 11.91 7.05
C THR A 215 -8.02 12.12 5.55
N TRP A 216 -8.76 11.23 4.89
CA TRP A 216 -9.13 11.43 3.49
C TRP A 216 -9.63 12.88 3.22
N PRO A 217 -9.18 13.57 2.15
CA PRO A 217 -8.28 13.12 1.07
C PRO A 217 -6.79 13.42 1.28
N ASP A 218 -6.32 13.75 2.49
CA ASP A 218 -4.95 14.22 2.74
C ASP A 218 -3.86 13.28 2.17
N HIS A 219 -4.05 11.97 2.32
CA HIS A 219 -3.10 10.97 1.85
C HIS A 219 -2.94 11.00 0.34
N ILE A 220 -4.04 11.08 -0.42
CA ILE A 220 -3.99 11.10 -1.89
C ILE A 220 -3.49 12.45 -2.42
N VAL A 221 -3.80 13.55 -1.73
CA VAL A 221 -3.27 14.88 -2.06
C VAL A 221 -1.74 14.84 -2.01
N ASP A 222 -1.16 14.25 -0.97
CA ASP A 222 0.28 14.15 -0.80
C ASP A 222 0.94 13.27 -1.85
N VAL A 223 0.32 12.13 -2.20
CA VAL A 223 0.81 11.25 -3.28
C VAL A 223 0.79 11.99 -4.63
N LYS A 224 -0.30 12.68 -4.99
CA LYS A 224 -0.36 13.46 -6.23
C LYS A 224 0.65 14.61 -6.23
N ARG A 225 0.87 15.27 -5.09
CA ARG A 225 1.90 16.31 -4.95
C ARG A 225 3.30 15.74 -5.16
N ALA A 226 3.59 14.55 -4.61
CA ALA A 226 4.87 13.89 -4.82
C ALA A 226 5.07 13.49 -6.29
N ILE A 227 4.04 12.99 -6.98
CA ILE A 227 4.09 12.73 -8.43
C ILE A 227 4.40 14.02 -9.20
N ALA A 228 3.73 15.12 -8.88
CA ALA A 228 3.97 16.41 -9.52
C ALA A 228 5.41 16.90 -9.30
N TRP A 229 5.93 16.77 -8.08
CA TRP A 229 7.32 17.06 -7.77
C TRP A 229 8.27 16.19 -8.59
N THR A 230 8.01 14.88 -8.67
CA THR A 230 8.83 13.96 -9.47
C THR A 230 8.85 14.37 -10.93
N LYS A 231 7.70 14.67 -11.54
CA LYS A 231 7.65 15.15 -12.93
C LYS A 231 8.45 16.44 -13.15
N ALA A 232 8.47 17.34 -12.17
CA ALA A 232 9.16 18.62 -12.28
C ALA A 232 10.69 18.51 -12.10
N HIS A 233 11.16 17.57 -11.27
CA HIS A 233 12.55 17.57 -10.78
C HIS A 233 13.34 16.30 -11.10
N ILE A 234 12.71 15.19 -11.48
CA ILE A 234 13.43 13.90 -11.56
C ILE A 234 14.50 13.86 -12.66
N ALA A 235 14.38 14.72 -13.67
CA ALA A 235 15.39 14.91 -14.70
C ALA A 235 16.75 15.36 -14.12
N GLU A 236 16.75 16.16 -13.04
CA GLU A 236 17.98 16.59 -12.34
C GLU A 236 18.74 15.41 -11.71
N TYR A 237 18.05 14.27 -11.53
CA TYR A 237 18.58 13.04 -10.97
C TYR A 237 18.78 11.94 -12.03
N GLY A 238 18.63 12.26 -13.33
CA GLY A 238 18.78 11.33 -14.46
C GLY A 238 17.54 10.51 -14.80
N GLY A 239 16.39 10.82 -14.19
CA GLY A 239 15.13 10.12 -14.47
C GLY A 239 14.32 10.76 -15.59
N ASP A 240 13.51 9.96 -16.28
CA ASP A 240 12.57 10.41 -17.29
C ASP A 240 11.27 10.93 -16.65
N PRO A 241 10.96 12.24 -16.72
CA PRO A 241 9.73 12.79 -16.15
C PRO A 241 8.45 12.34 -16.87
N ASP A 242 8.57 11.81 -18.09
CA ASP A 242 7.46 11.32 -18.90
C ASP A 242 7.18 9.82 -18.67
N TRP A 243 8.09 9.10 -18.01
CA TRP A 243 7.95 7.67 -17.74
C TRP A 243 8.06 7.36 -16.24
N ILE A 244 6.91 7.39 -15.56
CA ILE A 244 6.80 7.13 -14.12
C ILE A 244 5.85 5.96 -13.87
N ALA A 245 6.38 4.88 -13.30
CA ALA A 245 5.60 3.81 -12.71
C ALA A 245 5.37 4.11 -11.22
N ILE A 246 4.17 3.85 -10.70
CA ILE A 246 3.84 4.00 -9.27
C ILE A 246 3.53 2.64 -8.64
N THR A 247 4.02 2.41 -7.43
CA THR A 247 3.80 1.16 -6.70
C THR A 247 3.59 1.41 -5.20
N GLY A 248 3.01 0.43 -4.52
CA GLY A 248 2.76 0.50 -3.09
C GLY A 248 2.26 -0.82 -2.51
N GLY A 249 2.60 -1.09 -1.24
CA GLY A 249 2.07 -2.23 -0.50
C GLY A 249 0.83 -1.85 0.30
N SER A 250 -0.21 -2.70 0.33
CA SER A 250 -1.41 -2.50 1.18
C SER A 250 -2.03 -1.09 0.99
N ALA A 251 -2.07 -0.25 2.04
CA ALA A 251 -2.53 1.14 1.97
C ALA A 251 -1.82 1.98 0.89
N GLY A 252 -0.53 1.72 0.65
CA GLY A 252 0.23 2.35 -0.42
C GLY A 252 -0.27 1.89 -1.79
N GLY A 253 -0.56 0.61 -1.97
CA GLY A 253 -1.10 0.06 -3.22
C GLY A 253 -2.51 0.60 -3.53
N HIS A 254 -3.33 0.78 -2.50
CA HIS A 254 -4.60 1.51 -2.62
C HIS A 254 -4.38 2.94 -3.14
N LEU A 255 -3.44 3.69 -2.55
CA LEU A 255 -3.13 5.05 -2.99
C LEU A 255 -2.52 5.11 -4.40
N SER A 256 -1.65 4.16 -4.75
CA SER A 256 -1.07 4.02 -6.09
C SER A 256 -2.15 3.77 -7.14
N SER A 257 -3.06 2.82 -6.87
CA SER A 257 -4.17 2.50 -7.77
C SER A 257 -5.11 3.70 -7.95
N LEU A 258 -5.41 4.39 -6.85
CA LEU A 258 -6.27 5.56 -6.87
C LEU A 258 -5.64 6.73 -7.63
N ALA A 259 -4.33 6.94 -7.49
CA ALA A 259 -3.61 7.94 -8.26
C ALA A 259 -3.63 7.63 -9.76
N ALA A 260 -3.41 6.36 -10.14
CA ALA A 260 -3.43 5.91 -11.53
C ALA A 260 -4.81 6.02 -12.19
N LEU A 261 -5.89 5.76 -11.45
CA LEU A 261 -7.26 5.82 -11.94
C LEU A 261 -7.87 7.24 -11.93
N THR A 262 -7.13 8.24 -11.47
CA THR A 262 -7.62 9.62 -11.38
C THR A 262 -6.63 10.63 -11.96
N PRO A 263 -6.18 10.43 -13.22
CA PRO A 263 -5.20 11.32 -13.84
C PRO A 263 -5.77 12.74 -13.95
N ASN A 264 -4.96 13.74 -13.58
CA ASN A 264 -5.28 15.18 -13.66
C ASN A 264 -6.50 15.66 -12.86
N ASP A 265 -7.24 14.78 -12.20
CA ASP A 265 -8.31 15.19 -11.30
C ASP A 265 -7.74 15.84 -10.03
N ALA A 266 -8.31 17.00 -9.66
CA ALA A 266 -7.98 17.65 -8.41
C ALA A 266 -8.22 16.68 -7.24
N PRO A 267 -7.27 16.52 -6.30
CA PRO A 267 -7.45 15.60 -5.19
C PRO A 267 -8.55 16.11 -4.25
N GLY A 268 -9.75 15.51 -4.35
CA GLY A 268 -10.95 15.90 -3.60
C GLY A 268 -12.22 15.79 -4.43
N PHE A 269 -12.48 14.61 -5.01
CA PHE A 269 -13.46 14.40 -6.08
C PHE A 269 -14.84 15.02 -5.80
N SER A 270 -15.18 16.03 -6.64
CA SER A 270 -16.42 16.83 -6.77
C SER A 270 -16.52 18.17 -6.01
N ARG A 271 -17.27 19.14 -6.62
CA ARG A 271 -17.55 20.53 -6.16
C ARG A 271 -18.08 20.68 -4.72
N ALA A 272 -18.34 19.57 -4.01
CA ALA A 272 -18.89 19.56 -2.65
C ALA A 272 -17.85 19.78 -1.54
N SER A 273 -16.56 19.50 -1.78
CA SER A 273 -15.49 19.70 -0.79
C SER A 273 -14.64 20.94 -1.09
N ARG A 274 -15.26 22.13 -1.02
CA ARG A 274 -14.56 23.43 -0.98
C ARG A 274 -14.23 23.86 0.46
N THR A 275 -13.91 22.92 1.33
CA THR A 275 -13.26 23.26 2.60
C THR A 275 -11.76 23.27 2.33
N PRO A 276 -11.05 24.39 2.56
CA PRO A 276 -9.60 24.40 2.45
C PRO A 276 -9.05 23.27 3.31
N THR A 277 -8.29 22.36 2.70
CA THR A 277 -7.47 21.42 3.46
C THR A 277 -6.69 22.24 4.47
N PRO A 278 -6.78 21.98 5.79
CA PRO A 278 -6.05 22.79 6.73
C PRO A 278 -4.57 22.67 6.39
N ALA A 279 -3.99 23.77 5.89
CA ALA A 279 -2.55 23.92 5.73
C ALA A 279 -1.91 23.46 7.03
N CYS A 280 -0.85 22.65 6.91
CA CYS A 280 -0.22 21.99 8.04
C CYS A 280 0.07 23.00 9.16
N ARG A 281 -0.86 23.07 10.12
CA ARG A 281 -0.77 24.03 11.22
C ARG A 281 0.47 23.62 11.99
N ARG A 282 1.50 24.47 11.95
CA ARG A 282 2.60 24.40 12.91
C ARG A 282 1.95 24.27 14.30
N PRO A 283 2.38 23.33 15.15
CA PRO A 283 1.85 23.26 16.50
C PRO A 283 2.04 24.64 17.12
N PHE A 284 0.93 25.23 17.55
CA PHE A 284 0.89 26.47 18.28
C PHE A 284 1.78 26.25 19.51
N ARG A 285 3.02 26.73 19.46
CA ARG A 285 3.82 26.87 20.68
C ARG A 285 3.08 27.93 21.48
N SER A 286 2.37 27.50 22.52
CA SER A 286 1.95 28.37 23.59
C SER A 286 3.22 28.86 24.31
N THR A 287 3.94 29.82 23.71
CA THR A 287 4.78 30.69 24.52
C THR A 287 3.81 31.53 25.33
N GLY A 288 3.67 31.16 26.60
CA GLY A 288 2.95 31.95 27.59
C GLY A 288 3.45 33.38 27.50
N CYS A 289 2.54 34.28 27.14
CA CYS A 289 2.76 35.71 27.22
C CYS A 289 2.69 36.06 28.70
N THR A 290 3.81 35.97 29.41
CA THR A 290 4.00 36.72 30.65
C THR A 290 4.48 38.11 30.26
N THR A 291 3.62 39.07 30.54
CA THR A 291 3.87 40.51 30.53
C THR A 291 5.19 40.85 31.21
N SER A 292 6.15 41.34 30.44
CA SER A 292 7.23 42.19 30.95
C SER A 292 7.78 43.02 29.80
N ALA A 293 7.54 44.32 29.90
CA ALA A 293 8.01 45.32 28.96
C ALA A 293 9.53 45.42 28.98
N ARG A 294 10.18 45.27 27.82
CA ARG A 294 11.24 46.19 27.37
C ARG A 294 11.63 45.90 25.91
N ALA A 295 11.73 47.00 25.18
CA ALA A 295 12.04 47.10 23.77
C ALA A 295 13.40 46.48 23.39
N ARG A 296 13.50 45.94 22.16
CA ARG A 296 14.25 46.54 21.03
C ARG A 296 14.38 45.57 19.84
N ARG A 297 14.07 46.13 18.66
CA ARG A 297 14.66 45.92 17.31
C ARG A 297 14.50 44.57 16.59
N CYS A 298 13.73 44.65 15.50
CA CYS A 298 13.97 43.96 14.24
C CYS A 298 15.44 44.02 13.79
N ILE A 299 15.90 42.98 13.07
CA ILE A 299 16.63 43.07 11.79
C ILE A 299 16.64 41.66 11.14
N ARG A 300 16.19 41.65 9.87
CA ARG A 300 16.36 40.70 8.74
C ARG A 300 16.31 39.19 8.98
#